data_AF-A0A962U1B0-F1
#
_entry.id   AF-A0A962U1B0-F1
#
_cell.length_a   1.000
_cell.length_b   1.000
_cell.length_c   1.000
_cell.angle_alpha   90.00
_cell.angle_beta   90.00
_cell.angle_gamma   90.00
#
_symmetry.space_group_name_H-M   'P 1'
#
loop_
_entity.id
_entity.type
_entity.pdbx_description
1 polymer ?
#
loop_
_entity_poly.entity_id
_entity_poly.type
_entity_poly.pdbx_seq_one_letter_code
_entity_poly.pdbx_strand_id
1 'polypeptide(L)'
;MSAVVSTIEPLHATQQQLLGIYLPAMRRRFKHEVNRMTSGAMAERLAGRADAADLSFLLSYLYAYHWLRHNVHAAYLERVLAGFGAPARRWLMDLLLSDSGDAFVRGYIDHWLEVGPGGPVQQRELLRLLEAQGGDPERLVAHVRGLWDALGLFGKDYKAAYADLARLERERYGDMLGEHDLQRLALIDRLPDRVPDSARPRLAKAGIIPAMGCPQTCRHCMFIWRPPKPAAADPDLVYRTVDALSDNVLFTGGDLTRHMEAFYSAIRAMRHVTTFAILLNGDFANDRTETRRVIKAMADAVRGRPGHWP
;
A
#
# COMPACT_ATOMS: atom_id res chain seq x y z
N MET A 1 -9.16 -6.01 45.84
CA MET A 1 -9.01 -7.11 44.87
C MET A 1 -8.70 -6.49 43.52
N SER A 2 -7.44 -6.58 43.10
CA SER A 2 -6.94 -5.92 41.89
C SER A 2 -7.35 -6.76 40.67
N ALA A 3 -8.27 -6.25 39.86
CA ALA A 3 -8.60 -6.87 38.58
C ALA A 3 -7.44 -6.58 37.63
N VAL A 4 -6.60 -7.59 37.43
CA VAL A 4 -5.56 -7.59 36.40
C VAL A 4 -6.27 -7.38 35.07
N VAL A 5 -6.09 -6.19 34.49
CA VAL A 5 -6.51 -5.89 33.12
C VAL A 5 -5.76 -6.87 32.24
N SER A 6 -6.47 -7.86 31.71
CA SER A 6 -5.96 -8.75 30.68
C SER A 6 -5.49 -7.87 29.53
N THR A 7 -4.17 -7.82 29.34
CA THR A 7 -3.55 -7.27 28.15
C THR A 7 -4.19 -7.96 26.96
N ILE A 8 -5.00 -7.20 26.21
CA ILE A 8 -5.53 -7.66 24.93
C ILE A 8 -4.30 -7.87 24.04
N GLU A 9 -3.89 -9.13 23.89
CA GLU A 9 -2.86 -9.49 22.93
C GLU A 9 -3.36 -9.04 21.55
N PRO A 10 -2.57 -8.26 20.79
CA PRO A 10 -2.90 -8.02 19.40
C PRO A 10 -3.05 -9.38 18.72
N LEU A 11 -4.20 -9.64 18.11
CA LEU A 11 -4.40 -10.75 17.18
C LEU A 11 -3.46 -10.52 15.99
N HIS A 12 -2.19 -10.85 16.17
CA HIS A 12 -1.25 -10.99 15.09
C HIS A 12 -1.72 -12.20 14.30
N ALA A 13 -2.27 -11.96 13.11
CA ALA A 13 -2.55 -13.03 12.19
C ALA A 13 -1.30 -13.91 12.08
N THR A 14 -1.45 -15.21 12.32
CA THR A 14 -0.31 -16.13 12.26
C THR A 14 0.29 -16.07 10.85
N GLN A 15 1.58 -16.36 10.72
CA GLN A 15 2.21 -16.42 9.41
C GLN A 15 1.45 -17.35 8.45
N GLN A 16 0.86 -18.43 8.96
CA GLN A 16 0.02 -19.34 8.18
C GLN A 16 -1.27 -18.66 7.67
N GLN A 17 -1.96 -17.89 8.51
CA GLN A 17 -3.15 -17.13 8.10
C GLN A 17 -2.79 -16.09 7.04
N LEU A 18 -1.70 -15.35 7.23
CA LEU A 18 -1.20 -14.36 6.27
C LEU A 18 -0.82 -15.01 4.93
N LEU A 19 -0.15 -16.18 4.96
CA LEU A 19 0.17 -16.95 3.76
C LEU A 19 -1.08 -17.45 3.04
N GLY A 20 -2.13 -17.81 3.78
CA GLY A 20 -3.44 -18.20 3.25
C GLY A 20 -4.12 -17.09 2.43
N ILE A 21 -3.81 -15.83 2.71
CA ILE A 21 -4.32 -14.67 1.94
C ILE A 21 -3.33 -14.27 0.83
N TYR A 22 -2.05 -14.19 1.19
CA TYR A 22 -0.99 -13.71 0.30
C TYR A 22 -0.81 -14.58 -0.94
N LEU A 23 -0.70 -15.91 -0.79
CA LEU A 23 -0.40 -16.80 -1.92
C LEU A 23 -1.54 -16.82 -2.96
N PRO A 24 -2.83 -16.96 -2.59
CA PRO A 24 -3.92 -16.87 -3.57
C PRO A 24 -4.00 -15.50 -4.26
N ALA A 25 -3.75 -14.40 -3.53
CA ALA A 25 -3.73 -13.06 -4.11
C ALA A 25 -2.60 -12.90 -5.14
N MET A 26 -1.38 -13.34 -4.81
CA MET A 26 -0.25 -13.27 -5.74
C MET A 26 -0.45 -14.16 -6.96
N ARG A 27 -0.96 -15.39 -6.80
CA ARG A 27 -1.29 -16.27 -7.94
C ARG A 27 -2.31 -15.64 -8.88
N ARG A 28 -3.35 -15.01 -8.33
CA ARG A 28 -4.36 -14.33 -9.14
C ARG A 28 -3.75 -13.19 -9.95
N ARG A 29 -2.96 -12.33 -9.29
CA ARG A 29 -2.26 -11.22 -9.97
C ARG A 29 -1.29 -11.72 -11.04
N PHE A 30 -0.48 -12.72 -10.71
CA PHE A 30 0.45 -13.33 -11.66
C PHE A 30 -0.27 -13.88 -12.90
N LYS A 31 -1.35 -14.65 -12.70
CA LYS A 31 -2.17 -15.18 -13.79
C LYS A 31 -2.76 -14.06 -14.65
N HIS A 32 -3.29 -13.00 -14.04
CA HIS A 32 -3.83 -11.86 -14.79
C HIS A 32 -2.76 -11.18 -15.63
N GLU A 33 -1.56 -10.98 -15.09
CA GLU A 33 -0.46 -10.36 -15.82
C GLU A 33 0.04 -11.23 -16.98
N VAL A 34 0.22 -12.53 -16.77
CA VAL A 34 0.58 -13.47 -17.84
C VAL A 34 -0.48 -13.44 -18.94
N ASN A 35 -1.76 -13.52 -18.60
CA ASN A 35 -2.85 -13.47 -19.56
C ASN A 35 -2.88 -12.14 -20.31
N ARG A 36 -2.70 -11.02 -19.61
CA ARG A 36 -2.71 -9.67 -20.22
C ARG A 36 -1.59 -9.54 -21.25
N MET A 37 -0.38 -9.93 -20.90
CA MET A 37 0.77 -9.83 -21.80
C MET A 37 0.65 -10.76 -23.01
N THR A 38 0.27 -12.02 -22.77
CA THR A 38 0.11 -13.03 -23.85
C THR A 38 -1.10 -12.77 -24.75
N SER A 39 -2.10 -12.00 -24.31
CA SER A 39 -3.28 -11.63 -25.11
C SER A 39 -3.07 -10.40 -26.01
N GLY A 40 -1.87 -9.84 -26.06
CA GLY A 40 -1.51 -8.77 -27.01
C GLY A 40 -0.86 -7.54 -26.40
N ALA A 41 -0.89 -7.36 -25.07
CA ALA A 41 -0.30 -6.17 -24.46
C ALA A 41 1.23 -6.09 -24.64
N MET A 42 1.93 -7.23 -24.84
CA MET A 42 3.34 -7.19 -25.24
C MET A 42 3.50 -6.77 -26.70
N ALA A 43 2.66 -7.28 -27.61
CA ALA A 43 2.69 -6.89 -29.02
C ALA A 43 2.45 -5.40 -29.22
N GLU A 44 1.49 -4.81 -28.48
CA GLU A 44 1.23 -3.37 -28.47
C GLU A 44 2.47 -2.56 -28.02
N ARG A 45 3.21 -3.06 -27.04
CA ARG A 45 4.46 -2.41 -26.57
C ARG A 45 5.59 -2.49 -27.58
N LEU A 46 5.57 -3.50 -28.43
CA LEU A 46 6.53 -3.70 -29.51
C LEU A 46 6.04 -3.08 -30.83
N ALA A 47 4.93 -2.33 -30.82
CA ALA A 47 4.36 -1.74 -32.01
C ALA A 47 5.40 -0.90 -32.77
N GLY A 48 5.42 -1.05 -34.09
CA GLY A 48 6.39 -0.40 -34.97
C GLY A 48 7.66 -1.22 -35.23
N ARG A 49 7.83 -2.39 -34.62
CA ARG A 49 8.92 -3.32 -34.94
C ARG A 49 8.48 -4.39 -35.95
N ALA A 50 9.38 -4.73 -36.87
CA ALA A 50 9.13 -5.77 -37.88
C ALA A 50 9.05 -7.18 -37.26
N ASP A 51 9.78 -7.42 -36.16
CA ASP A 51 9.87 -8.69 -35.43
C ASP A 51 8.88 -8.78 -34.26
N ALA A 52 7.97 -7.81 -34.09
CA ALA A 52 7.09 -7.71 -32.93
C ALA A 52 6.22 -8.96 -32.71
N ALA A 53 5.69 -9.54 -33.79
CA ALA A 53 4.85 -10.73 -33.72
C ALA A 53 5.63 -11.93 -33.15
N ASP A 54 6.84 -12.15 -33.65
CA ASP A 54 7.67 -13.28 -33.24
C ASP A 54 8.24 -13.10 -31.82
N LEU A 55 8.55 -11.86 -31.42
CA LEU A 55 9.07 -11.54 -30.08
C LEU A 55 8.02 -11.53 -28.97
N SER A 56 6.77 -11.20 -29.30
CA SER A 56 5.73 -10.87 -28.32
C SER A 56 5.54 -11.97 -27.28
N PHE A 57 5.54 -13.24 -27.69
CA PHE A 57 5.26 -14.34 -26.79
C PHE A 57 6.44 -14.66 -25.86
N LEU A 58 7.68 -14.69 -26.39
CA LEU A 58 8.90 -14.84 -25.59
C LEU A 58 9.02 -13.71 -24.56
N LEU A 59 8.86 -12.47 -25.00
CA LEU A 59 8.94 -11.30 -24.13
C LEU A 59 7.79 -11.25 -23.10
N SER A 60 6.63 -11.84 -23.39
CA SER A 60 5.55 -11.98 -22.41
C SER A 60 5.94 -12.87 -21.22
N TYR A 61 6.71 -13.95 -21.45
CA TYR A 61 7.19 -14.77 -20.34
C TYR A 61 8.47 -14.25 -19.69
N LEU A 62 9.33 -13.55 -20.42
CA LEU A 62 10.40 -12.77 -19.79
C LEU A 62 9.81 -11.69 -18.88
N TYR A 63 8.70 -11.07 -19.28
CA TYR A 63 7.94 -10.18 -18.40
C TYR A 63 7.41 -10.91 -17.17
N ALA A 64 6.85 -12.10 -17.33
CA ALA A 64 6.38 -12.90 -16.19
C ALA A 64 7.53 -13.23 -15.21
N TYR A 65 8.71 -13.55 -15.73
CA TYR A 65 9.94 -13.78 -14.96
C TYR A 65 10.31 -12.55 -14.10
N HIS A 66 10.35 -11.36 -14.71
CA HIS A 66 10.69 -10.12 -13.99
C HIS A 66 9.59 -9.69 -13.04
N TRP A 67 8.32 -9.87 -13.43
CA TRP A 67 7.17 -9.56 -12.59
C TRP A 67 7.23 -10.33 -11.27
N LEU A 68 7.55 -11.62 -11.31
CA LEU A 68 7.66 -12.45 -10.11
C LEU A 68 8.70 -11.89 -9.14
N ARG A 69 9.92 -11.60 -9.63
CA ARG A 69 11.01 -11.06 -8.80
C ARG A 69 10.71 -9.67 -8.26
N HIS A 70 9.94 -8.89 -9.01
CA HIS A 70 9.55 -7.56 -8.60
C HIS A 70 8.41 -7.53 -7.57
N ASN A 71 7.49 -8.50 -7.62
CA ASN A 71 6.25 -8.48 -6.83
C ASN A 71 6.19 -9.53 -5.72
N VAL A 72 7.05 -10.55 -5.77
CA VAL A 72 7.02 -11.70 -4.87
C VAL A 72 8.37 -11.85 -4.21
N HIS A 73 8.39 -11.87 -2.89
CA HIS A 73 9.61 -12.13 -2.12
C HIS A 73 10.20 -13.51 -2.50
N ALA A 74 11.52 -13.60 -2.63
CA ALA A 74 12.24 -14.78 -3.13
C ALA A 74 11.80 -16.09 -2.46
N ALA A 75 11.68 -16.09 -1.12
CA ALA A 75 11.23 -17.24 -0.32
C ALA A 75 9.83 -17.78 -0.66
N TYR A 76 9.04 -17.08 -1.47
CA TYR A 76 7.68 -17.48 -1.84
C TYR A 76 7.50 -17.72 -3.34
N LEU A 77 8.53 -17.57 -4.18
CA LEU A 77 8.45 -17.75 -5.63
C LEU A 77 7.91 -19.13 -6.02
N GLU A 78 8.58 -20.18 -5.55
CA GLU A 78 8.16 -21.58 -5.78
C GLU A 78 6.72 -21.83 -5.32
N ARG A 79 6.35 -21.31 -4.15
CA ARG A 79 5.02 -21.49 -3.58
C ARG A 79 3.93 -20.79 -4.39
N VAL A 80 4.24 -19.65 -5.01
CA VAL A 80 3.32 -19.01 -5.96
C VAL A 80 3.19 -19.89 -7.20
N LEU A 81 4.29 -20.35 -7.78
CA LEU A 81 4.31 -21.14 -9.01
C LEU A 81 3.71 -22.54 -8.88
N ALA A 82 3.78 -23.16 -7.70
CA ALA A 82 3.20 -24.48 -7.43
C ALA A 82 1.70 -24.58 -7.80
N GLY A 83 0.97 -23.46 -7.81
CA GLY A 83 -0.43 -23.41 -8.24
C GLY A 83 -0.67 -23.60 -9.75
N PHE A 84 0.39 -23.64 -10.58
CA PHE A 84 0.31 -23.67 -12.03
C PHE A 84 0.95 -24.92 -12.66
N GLY A 85 1.39 -25.90 -11.84
CA GLY A 85 2.20 -27.06 -12.23
C GLY A 85 1.50 -28.16 -13.02
N ALA A 86 0.51 -27.82 -13.87
CA ALA A 86 -0.06 -28.77 -14.83
C ALA A 86 1.08 -29.38 -15.68
N PRO A 87 1.10 -30.70 -15.96
CA PRO A 87 2.26 -31.38 -16.55
C PRO A 87 2.79 -30.71 -17.82
N ALA A 88 1.91 -30.29 -18.72
CA ALA A 88 2.27 -29.63 -19.99
C ALA A 88 2.99 -28.27 -19.83
N ARG A 89 2.92 -27.63 -18.66
CA ARG A 89 3.49 -26.30 -18.38
C ARG A 89 4.52 -26.30 -17.26
N ARG A 90 4.85 -27.48 -16.72
CA ARG A 90 5.77 -27.60 -15.58
C ARG A 90 7.16 -27.04 -15.91
N TRP A 91 7.68 -27.40 -17.09
CA TRP A 91 8.97 -26.92 -17.59
C TRP A 91 9.09 -25.38 -17.54
N LEU A 92 8.01 -24.68 -17.89
CA LEU A 92 8.00 -23.21 -17.89
C LEU A 92 7.99 -22.66 -16.47
N MET A 93 7.32 -23.32 -15.53
CA MET A 93 7.35 -22.91 -14.12
C MET A 93 8.75 -23.10 -13.54
N ASP A 94 9.42 -24.19 -13.89
CA ASP A 94 10.80 -24.45 -13.49
C ASP A 94 11.74 -23.39 -14.08
N LEU A 95 11.54 -23.04 -15.36
CA LEU A 95 12.31 -22.00 -16.04
C LEU A 95 12.10 -20.60 -15.44
N LEU A 96 10.88 -20.26 -14.99
CA LEU A 96 10.62 -18.98 -14.32
C LEU A 96 11.43 -18.79 -13.01
N LEU A 97 11.96 -19.88 -12.44
CA LEU A 97 12.82 -19.89 -11.26
C LEU A 97 14.31 -19.72 -11.58
N SER A 98 14.72 -19.62 -12.85
CA SER A 98 16.12 -19.44 -13.26
C SER A 98 16.82 -18.24 -12.59
N ASP A 99 18.13 -18.35 -12.39
CA ASP A 99 18.90 -17.33 -11.64
C ASP A 99 18.93 -15.95 -12.31
N SER A 100 18.81 -15.89 -13.64
CA SER A 100 18.85 -14.64 -14.41
C SER A 100 17.83 -14.64 -15.56
N GLY A 101 17.52 -13.44 -16.07
CA GLY A 101 16.69 -13.28 -17.26
C GLY A 101 17.33 -13.94 -18.48
N ASP A 102 18.65 -13.85 -18.61
CA ASP A 102 19.41 -14.52 -19.68
C ASP A 102 19.31 -16.05 -19.57
N ALA A 103 19.41 -16.61 -18.37
CA ALA A 103 19.23 -18.04 -18.13
C ALA A 103 17.80 -18.48 -18.45
N PHE A 104 16.80 -17.64 -18.13
CA PHE A 104 15.41 -17.87 -18.54
C PHE A 104 15.28 -17.91 -20.07
N VAL A 105 15.82 -16.92 -20.79
CA VAL A 105 15.72 -16.85 -22.25
C VAL A 105 16.46 -18.04 -22.89
N ARG A 106 17.65 -18.37 -22.39
CA ARG A 106 18.43 -19.52 -22.87
C ARG A 106 17.65 -20.83 -22.72
N GLY A 107 17.14 -21.11 -21.52
CA GLY A 107 16.37 -22.33 -21.28
C GLY A 107 15.04 -22.37 -22.06
N TYR A 108 14.45 -21.20 -22.37
CA TYR A 108 13.30 -21.13 -23.27
C TYR A 108 13.66 -21.55 -24.69
N ILE A 109 14.81 -21.10 -25.19
CA ILE A 109 15.33 -21.47 -26.50
C ILE A 109 15.62 -22.98 -26.54
N ASP A 110 16.34 -23.49 -25.53
CA ASP A 110 16.72 -24.90 -25.45
C ASP A 110 15.52 -25.83 -25.46
N HIS A 111 14.49 -25.52 -24.66
CA HIS A 111 13.26 -26.30 -24.62
C HIS A 111 12.64 -26.49 -26.01
N TRP A 112 12.56 -25.42 -26.81
CA TRP A 112 11.93 -25.47 -28.12
C TRP A 112 12.81 -26.04 -29.23
N LEU A 113 14.12 -26.11 -29.02
CA LEU A 113 15.04 -26.84 -29.88
C LEU A 113 14.98 -28.35 -29.61
N GLU A 114 14.73 -28.76 -28.37
CA GLU A 114 14.62 -30.17 -27.97
C GLU A 114 13.26 -30.78 -28.34
N VAL A 115 12.16 -30.03 -28.17
CA VAL A 115 10.83 -30.44 -28.62
C VAL A 115 10.87 -30.44 -30.14
N GLY A 116 10.90 -31.61 -30.79
CA GLY A 116 11.04 -31.73 -32.24
C GLY A 116 10.00 -30.96 -33.09
N PRO A 117 10.08 -31.03 -34.43
CA PRO A 117 9.20 -30.27 -35.31
C PRO A 117 7.73 -30.65 -35.13
N GLY A 118 6.83 -29.66 -35.30
CA GLY A 118 5.38 -29.84 -35.14
C GLY A 118 4.81 -29.32 -33.83
N GLY A 119 5.59 -28.56 -33.05
CA GLY A 119 5.11 -27.85 -31.87
C GLY A 119 4.17 -26.68 -32.20
N PRO A 120 3.75 -25.93 -31.17
CA PRO A 120 2.77 -24.87 -31.32
C PRO A 120 3.35 -23.66 -32.06
N VAL A 121 2.51 -22.68 -32.39
CA VAL A 121 2.89 -21.49 -33.19
C VAL A 121 4.15 -20.81 -32.66
N GLN A 122 4.32 -20.80 -31.35
CA GLN A 122 5.41 -20.11 -30.65
C GLN A 122 6.77 -20.76 -30.86
N GLN A 123 6.81 -22.06 -31.13
CA GLN A 123 8.05 -22.71 -31.57
C GLN A 123 8.50 -22.14 -32.92
N ARG A 124 7.57 -21.96 -33.88
CA ARG A 124 7.90 -21.43 -35.21
C ARG A 124 8.33 -19.97 -35.15
N GLU A 125 7.67 -19.16 -34.31
CA GLU A 125 8.06 -17.78 -34.04
C GLU A 125 9.49 -17.71 -33.49
N LEU A 126 9.82 -18.55 -32.50
CA LEU A 126 11.17 -18.62 -31.95
C LEU A 126 12.21 -19.08 -32.98
N LEU A 127 11.89 -20.09 -33.80
CA LEU A 127 12.80 -20.59 -34.83
C LEU A 127 13.10 -19.52 -35.89
N ARG A 128 12.12 -18.68 -36.26
CA ARG A 128 12.35 -17.51 -37.13
C ARG A 128 13.27 -16.48 -36.48
N LEU A 129 13.08 -16.20 -35.19
CA LEU A 129 13.99 -15.31 -34.45
C LEU A 129 15.41 -15.87 -34.43
N LEU A 130 15.56 -17.17 -34.20
CA LEU A 130 16.87 -17.82 -34.17
C LEU A 130 17.56 -17.78 -35.54
N GLU A 131 16.81 -18.05 -36.62
CA GLU A 131 17.30 -17.94 -37.99
C GLU A 131 17.75 -16.51 -38.31
N ALA A 132 16.98 -15.49 -37.90
CA ALA A 132 17.35 -14.08 -38.06
C ALA A 132 18.65 -13.70 -37.31
N GLN A 133 19.02 -14.46 -36.28
CA GLN A 133 20.28 -14.32 -35.55
C GLN A 133 21.39 -15.26 -36.06
N GLY A 134 21.20 -15.90 -37.22
CA GLY A 134 22.18 -16.78 -37.85
C GLY A 134 22.23 -18.18 -37.25
N GLY A 135 21.15 -18.63 -36.59
CA GLY A 135 21.09 -19.94 -35.95
C GLY A 135 21.81 -20.00 -34.59
N ASP A 136 22.26 -18.85 -34.06
CA ASP A 136 23.05 -18.76 -32.84
C ASP A 136 22.17 -18.36 -31.63
N PRO A 137 21.95 -19.29 -30.67
CA PRO A 137 21.14 -18.99 -29.50
C PRO A 137 21.72 -17.88 -28.61
N GLU A 138 23.04 -17.75 -28.51
CA GLU A 138 23.66 -16.73 -27.64
C GLU A 138 23.45 -15.33 -28.21
N ARG A 139 23.48 -15.20 -29.54
CA ARG A 139 23.11 -13.95 -30.23
C ARG A 139 21.64 -13.61 -30.01
N LEU A 140 20.75 -14.60 -30.01
CA LEU A 140 19.34 -14.37 -29.71
C LEU A 140 19.13 -13.95 -28.24
N VAL A 141 19.81 -14.57 -27.28
CA VAL A 141 19.78 -14.13 -25.88
C VAL A 141 20.23 -12.69 -25.74
N ALA A 142 21.38 -12.33 -26.34
CA ALA A 142 21.90 -10.96 -26.30
C ALA A 142 20.95 -9.95 -26.96
N HIS A 143 20.31 -10.33 -28.07
CA HIS A 143 19.31 -9.51 -28.75
C HIS A 143 18.09 -9.27 -27.86
N VAL A 144 17.52 -10.33 -27.27
CA VAL A 144 16.35 -10.25 -26.39
C VAL A 144 16.65 -9.41 -25.14
N ARG A 145 17.84 -9.57 -24.54
CA ARG A 145 18.30 -8.74 -23.41
C ARG A 145 18.34 -7.26 -23.79
N GLY A 146 18.99 -6.92 -24.92
CA GLY A 146 19.07 -5.53 -25.37
C GLY A 146 17.70 -4.89 -25.62
N LEU A 147 16.75 -5.67 -26.16
CA LEU A 147 15.37 -5.23 -26.32
C LEU A 147 14.66 -5.03 -24.97
N TRP A 148 14.83 -5.97 -24.05
CA TRP A 148 14.25 -5.89 -22.73
C TRP A 148 14.70 -4.63 -21.97
N ASP A 149 16.01 -4.35 -22.00
CA ASP A 149 16.58 -3.16 -21.36
C ASP A 149 16.02 -1.87 -21.97
N ALA A 150 15.86 -1.82 -23.29
CA ALA A 150 15.29 -0.67 -24.00
C ALA A 150 13.81 -0.41 -23.64
N LEU A 151 13.05 -1.42 -23.21
CA LEU A 151 11.67 -1.25 -22.75
C LEU A 151 11.59 -0.56 -21.38
N GLY A 152 12.68 -0.52 -20.60
CA GLY A 152 12.74 0.18 -19.31
C GLY A 152 11.77 -0.36 -18.26
N LEU A 153 11.35 -1.63 -18.37
CA LEU A 153 10.37 -2.23 -17.46
C LEU A 153 11.03 -2.63 -16.13
N PHE A 154 10.30 -2.46 -15.02
CA PHE A 154 10.74 -2.83 -13.67
C PHE A 154 12.02 -2.14 -13.16
N GLY A 155 12.45 -1.03 -13.79
CA GLY A 155 13.67 -0.32 -13.42
C GLY A 155 13.65 0.42 -12.07
N LYS A 156 12.49 0.54 -11.41
CA LYS A 156 12.34 1.09 -10.06
C LYS A 156 11.37 0.25 -9.26
N ASP A 157 11.69 -0.04 -8.00
CA ASP A 157 10.74 -0.67 -7.09
C ASP A 157 9.53 0.25 -6.81
N TYR A 158 8.39 -0.34 -6.45
CA TYR A 158 7.16 0.43 -6.17
C TYR A 158 7.34 1.46 -5.06
N LYS A 159 8.17 1.19 -4.04
CA LYS A 159 8.36 2.12 -2.92
C LYS A 159 9.07 3.39 -3.41
N ALA A 160 10.11 3.23 -4.22
CA ALA A 160 10.81 4.32 -4.87
C ALA A 160 9.89 5.08 -5.83
N ALA A 161 9.09 4.38 -6.64
CA ALA A 161 8.12 5.00 -7.53
C ALA A 161 7.03 5.80 -6.77
N TYR A 162 6.52 5.28 -5.65
CA TYR A 162 5.58 5.99 -4.77
C TYR A 162 6.23 7.19 -4.08
N ALA A 163 7.48 7.07 -3.67
CA ALA A 163 8.23 8.18 -3.08
C ALA A 163 8.46 9.30 -4.11
N ASP A 164 8.79 8.94 -5.35
CA ASP A 164 8.89 9.87 -6.48
C ASP A 164 7.56 10.55 -6.76
N LEU A 165 6.46 9.80 -6.81
CA LEU A 165 5.11 10.36 -7.00
C LEU A 165 4.75 11.34 -5.88
N ALA A 166 5.01 10.98 -4.63
CA ALA A 166 4.79 11.86 -3.49
C ALA A 166 5.67 13.12 -3.54
N ARG A 167 6.91 13.02 -4.05
CA ARG A 167 7.79 14.18 -4.26
C ARG A 167 7.25 15.08 -5.37
N LEU A 168 6.89 14.52 -6.52
CA LEU A 168 6.32 15.24 -7.66
C LEU A 168 5.03 15.96 -7.27
N GLU A 169 4.17 15.30 -6.50
CA GLU A 169 2.92 15.92 -6.05
C GLU A 169 3.18 17.06 -5.05
N ARG A 170 4.20 16.95 -4.18
CA ARG A 170 4.62 18.08 -3.33
C ARG A 170 5.18 19.25 -4.15
N GLU A 171 6.04 18.96 -5.13
CA GLU A 171 6.60 19.96 -6.05
C GLU A 171 5.48 20.69 -6.78
N ARG A 172 4.50 19.96 -7.31
CA ARG A 172 3.31 20.50 -7.95
C ARG A 172 2.50 21.41 -7.02
N TYR A 173 2.29 21.03 -5.75
CA TYR A 173 1.63 21.93 -4.79
C TYR A 173 2.43 23.22 -4.58
N GLY A 174 3.76 23.14 -4.58
CA GLY A 174 4.64 24.31 -4.56
C GLY A 174 4.44 25.21 -5.79
N ASP A 175 4.40 24.62 -6.98
CA ASP A 175 4.19 25.33 -8.25
C ASP A 175 2.81 26.00 -8.33
N MET A 176 1.83 25.48 -7.58
CA MET A 176 0.48 26.06 -7.51
C MET A 176 0.39 27.29 -6.58
N LEU A 177 1.41 27.56 -5.76
CA LEU A 177 1.41 28.71 -4.86
C LEU A 177 1.68 29.99 -5.66
N GLY A 178 0.69 30.88 -5.71
CA GLY A 178 0.88 32.21 -6.27
C GLY A 178 1.71 33.11 -5.35
N GLU A 179 2.07 34.28 -5.85
CA GLU A 179 2.82 35.28 -5.06
C GLU A 179 2.12 35.63 -3.74
N HIS A 180 0.79 35.78 -3.77
CA HIS A 180 0.00 36.02 -2.56
C HIS A 180 0.03 34.86 -1.56
N ASP A 181 0.12 33.62 -2.02
CA ASP A 181 0.17 32.46 -1.14
C ASP A 181 1.54 32.34 -0.47
N LEU A 182 2.61 32.62 -1.22
CA LEU A 182 3.96 32.72 -0.66
C LEU A 182 4.07 33.84 0.38
N GLN A 183 3.47 35.00 0.12
CA GLN A 183 3.40 36.09 1.09
C GLN A 183 2.65 35.68 2.37
N ARG A 184 1.52 34.95 2.25
CA ARG A 184 0.76 34.43 3.40
C ARG A 184 1.56 33.41 4.20
N LEU A 185 2.24 32.48 3.53
CA LEU A 185 3.10 31.48 4.19
C LEU A 185 4.24 32.17 4.93
N ALA A 186 4.89 33.17 4.33
CA ALA A 186 5.95 33.94 4.99
C ALA A 186 5.46 34.75 6.20
N LEU A 187 4.16 35.07 6.28
CA LEU A 187 3.56 35.65 7.50
C LEU A 187 3.37 34.58 8.58
N ILE A 188 2.95 33.37 8.20
CA ILE A 188 2.82 32.24 9.13
C ILE A 188 4.18 31.85 9.70
N ASP A 189 5.22 31.77 8.88
CA ASP A 189 6.59 31.44 9.31
C ASP A 189 7.18 32.50 10.25
N ARG A 190 6.67 33.73 10.22
CA ARG A 190 7.04 34.82 11.13
C ARG A 190 6.23 34.84 12.42
N LEU A 191 5.20 34.00 12.55
CA LEU A 191 4.47 33.89 13.82
C LEU A 191 5.41 33.33 14.89
N PRO A 192 5.37 33.87 16.11
CA PRO A 192 6.20 33.36 17.19
C PRO A 192 5.81 31.92 17.54
N ASP A 193 6.79 31.03 17.68
CA ASP A 193 6.60 29.63 18.08
C ASP A 193 5.93 29.49 19.46
N ARG A 194 6.03 30.52 20.30
CA ARG A 194 5.41 30.58 21.62
C ARG A 194 4.51 31.79 21.73
N VAL A 195 3.23 31.54 21.97
CA VAL A 195 2.30 32.58 22.40
C VAL A 195 2.64 32.94 23.85
N PRO A 196 2.76 34.24 24.21
CA PRO A 196 2.98 34.67 25.59
C PRO A 196 1.92 34.09 26.53
N ASP A 197 2.30 33.73 27.77
CA ASP A 197 1.35 33.16 28.75
C ASP A 197 0.17 34.10 29.06
N SER A 198 0.35 35.41 28.92
CA SER A 198 -0.70 36.43 29.06
C SER A 198 -1.72 36.44 27.91
N ALA A 199 -1.44 35.72 26.82
CA ALA A 199 -2.24 35.67 25.60
C ALA A 199 -2.65 34.24 25.25
N ARG A 200 -2.71 33.31 26.22
CA ARG A 200 -3.15 31.93 25.97
C ARG A 200 -4.49 31.93 25.25
N PRO A 201 -4.53 31.57 23.95
CA PRO A 201 -5.72 31.75 23.15
C PRO A 201 -6.74 30.72 23.58
N ARG A 202 -7.96 31.17 23.88
CA ARG A 202 -9.09 30.26 24.05
C ARG A 202 -9.64 29.94 22.66
N LEU A 203 -9.52 28.70 22.24
CA LEU A 203 -10.09 28.20 21.00
C LEU A 203 -11.59 28.01 21.20
N ALA A 204 -12.38 28.39 20.20
CA ALA A 204 -13.82 28.09 20.20
C ALA A 204 -14.07 26.58 20.09
N LYS A 205 -13.13 25.82 19.52
CA LYS A 205 -13.18 24.36 19.38
C LYS A 205 -11.77 23.81 19.15
N ALA A 206 -11.47 22.68 19.74
CA ALA A 206 -10.22 21.94 19.53
C ALA A 206 -10.49 20.55 18.96
N GLY A 207 -9.65 20.11 18.01
CA GLY A 207 -9.69 18.77 17.43
C GLY A 207 -8.60 17.86 18.02
N ILE A 208 -8.94 16.62 18.38
CA ILE A 208 -7.99 15.58 18.77
C ILE A 208 -8.02 14.46 17.74
N ILE A 209 -6.84 14.08 17.24
CA ILE A 209 -6.65 13.00 16.27
C ILE A 209 -5.85 11.88 16.92
N PRO A 210 -6.49 10.89 17.57
CA PRO A 210 -5.77 9.80 18.22
C PRO A 210 -5.20 8.79 17.20
N ALA A 211 -5.83 8.69 16.03
CA ALA A 211 -5.45 7.82 14.93
C ALA A 211 -5.87 8.38 13.56
N MET A 212 -5.03 8.17 12.56
CA MET A 212 -5.25 8.57 11.16
C MET A 212 -5.51 7.35 10.24
N GLY A 213 -5.39 6.13 10.76
CA GLY A 213 -5.66 4.91 10.02
C GLY A 213 -7.16 4.71 9.86
N CYS A 214 -7.62 4.47 8.63
CA CYS A 214 -9.00 4.09 8.33
C CYS A 214 -8.99 2.89 7.37
N PRO A 215 -9.74 1.81 7.65
CA PRO A 215 -9.89 0.70 6.70
C PRO A 215 -10.74 1.13 5.48
N GLN A 216 -11.56 2.17 5.62
CA GLN A 216 -12.35 2.74 4.53
C GLN A 216 -11.48 3.65 3.65
N THR A 217 -11.49 3.41 2.34
CA THR A 217 -10.77 4.20 1.34
C THR A 217 -11.71 5.17 0.62
N CYS A 218 -12.26 6.14 1.37
CA CYS A 218 -13.17 7.13 0.80
C CYS A 218 -12.47 7.97 -0.28
N ARG A 219 -13.06 8.06 -1.48
CA ARG A 219 -12.51 8.77 -2.66
C ARG A 219 -12.10 10.23 -2.38
N HIS A 220 -12.79 10.90 -1.46
CA HIS A 220 -12.56 12.31 -1.12
C HIS A 220 -11.97 12.49 0.28
N CYS A 221 -11.39 11.45 0.88
CA CYS A 221 -10.72 11.59 2.18
C CYS A 221 -9.48 12.46 2.02
N MET A 222 -9.39 13.55 2.79
CA MET A 222 -8.20 14.40 2.82
C MET A 222 -7.14 13.95 3.84
N PHE A 223 -7.45 12.96 4.69
CA PHE A 223 -6.49 12.34 5.62
C PHE A 223 -5.60 11.29 4.94
N ILE A 224 -5.10 11.60 3.75
CA ILE A 224 -4.19 10.74 2.97
C ILE A 224 -2.75 10.79 3.50
N TRP A 225 -2.33 11.93 4.04
CA TRP A 225 -0.99 12.09 4.61
C TRP A 225 -1.02 11.80 6.12
N ARG A 226 -0.18 10.87 6.57
CA ARG A 226 -0.09 10.45 7.97
C ARG A 226 1.24 10.94 8.56
N PRO A 227 1.26 11.96 9.42
CA PRO A 227 2.49 12.36 10.09
C PRO A 227 3.02 11.19 10.92
N PRO A 228 4.35 11.03 11.01
CA PRO A 228 4.93 10.03 11.89
C PRO A 228 4.47 10.30 13.34
N LYS A 229 3.86 9.29 13.96
CA LYS A 229 3.46 9.35 15.37
C LYS A 229 4.66 8.98 16.24
N PRO A 230 4.93 9.71 17.34
CA PRO A 230 5.91 9.30 18.32
C PRO A 230 5.61 7.87 18.83
N ALA A 231 6.64 7.04 19.01
CA ALA A 231 6.49 5.67 19.51
C ALA A 231 5.86 5.62 20.91
N ALA A 232 6.07 6.67 21.73
CA ALA A 232 5.48 6.86 23.05
C ALA A 232 4.70 8.18 23.09
N ALA A 233 3.49 8.20 22.54
CA ALA A 233 2.61 9.34 22.69
C ALA A 233 2.07 9.40 24.13
N ASP A 234 2.05 10.59 24.76
CA ASP A 234 1.41 10.86 26.06
C ASP A 234 0.01 11.46 25.82
N PRO A 235 -1.08 10.68 25.97
CA PRO A 235 -2.44 11.19 25.79
C PRO A 235 -2.82 12.23 26.85
N ASP A 236 -2.28 12.13 28.07
CA ASP A 236 -2.64 13.02 29.17
C ASP A 236 -2.06 14.41 28.94
N LEU A 237 -0.88 14.52 28.33
CA LEU A 237 -0.35 15.81 27.88
C LEU A 237 -1.30 16.48 26.87
N VAL A 238 -1.84 15.71 25.92
CA VAL A 238 -2.81 16.23 24.94
C VAL A 238 -4.08 16.68 25.65
N TYR A 239 -4.61 15.88 26.57
CA TYR A 239 -5.82 16.23 27.32
C TYR A 239 -5.63 17.50 28.16
N ARG A 240 -4.53 17.61 28.93
CA ARG A 240 -4.22 18.83 29.69
C ARG A 240 -4.08 20.06 28.80
N THR A 241 -3.47 19.89 27.63
CA THR A 241 -3.29 20.99 26.66
C THR A 241 -4.63 21.44 26.11
N VAL A 242 -5.47 20.51 25.67
CA VAL A 242 -6.78 20.83 25.09
C VAL A 242 -7.74 21.40 26.14
N ASP A 243 -7.75 20.84 27.34
CA ASP A 243 -8.56 21.32 28.47
C ASP A 243 -8.22 22.75 28.88
N ALA A 244 -6.95 23.17 28.71
CA ALA A 244 -6.52 24.53 28.96
C ALA A 244 -6.90 25.52 27.83
N LEU A 245 -7.24 25.02 26.63
CA LEU A 245 -7.43 25.84 25.43
C LEU A 245 -8.88 25.92 24.97
N SER A 246 -9.73 24.93 25.28
CA SER A 246 -11.09 24.86 24.74
C SER A 246 -12.04 24.17 25.72
N ASP A 247 -13.30 24.61 25.74
CA ASP A 247 -14.42 23.92 26.39
C ASP A 247 -15.19 23.00 25.43
N ASN A 248 -14.86 23.03 24.14
CA ASN A 248 -15.47 22.27 23.06
C ASN A 248 -14.42 21.39 22.36
N VAL A 249 -14.62 20.08 22.36
CA VAL A 249 -13.66 19.11 21.81
C VAL A 249 -14.32 18.20 20.78
N LEU A 250 -13.62 17.99 19.66
CA LEU A 250 -13.97 17.02 18.62
C LEU A 250 -12.87 15.96 18.47
N PHE A 251 -13.25 14.70 18.61
CA PHE A 251 -12.43 13.56 18.20
C PHE A 251 -12.69 13.26 16.72
N THR A 252 -11.63 13.25 15.92
CA THR A 252 -11.70 13.03 14.47
C THR A 252 -10.42 12.36 13.95
N GLY A 253 -10.31 12.17 12.63
CA GLY A 253 -9.18 11.51 11.97
C GLY A 253 -9.62 10.35 11.09
N GLY A 254 -9.00 9.18 11.31
CA GLY A 254 -9.34 7.93 10.63
C GLY A 254 -10.54 7.22 11.26
N ASP A 255 -10.52 5.88 11.26
CA ASP A 255 -11.52 5.08 11.96
C ASP A 255 -11.20 5.01 13.46
N LEU A 256 -12.09 5.58 14.27
CA LEU A 256 -11.93 5.67 15.72
C LEU A 256 -12.61 4.54 16.49
N THR A 257 -13.19 3.54 15.81
CA THR A 257 -13.89 2.41 16.44
C THR A 257 -13.01 1.69 17.46
N ARG A 258 -11.73 1.49 17.14
CA ARG A 258 -10.74 0.87 18.05
C ARG A 258 -10.12 1.84 19.05
N HIS A 259 -10.53 3.11 19.02
CA HIS A 259 -9.99 4.20 19.83
C HIS A 259 -11.07 4.84 20.73
N MET A 260 -12.24 4.21 20.87
CA MET A 260 -13.34 4.70 21.71
C MET A 260 -12.94 4.90 23.17
N GLU A 261 -12.03 4.07 23.72
CA GLU A 261 -11.54 4.28 25.09
C GLU A 261 -10.73 5.56 25.25
N ALA A 262 -10.03 6.03 24.22
CA ALA A 262 -9.37 7.33 24.26
C ALA A 262 -10.41 8.45 24.40
N PHE A 263 -11.53 8.36 23.67
CA PHE A 263 -12.63 9.31 23.78
C PHE A 263 -13.26 9.30 25.19
N TYR A 264 -13.55 8.12 25.75
CA TYR A 264 -14.11 8.01 27.10
C TYR A 264 -13.14 8.51 28.17
N SER A 265 -11.84 8.27 27.99
CA SER A 265 -10.82 8.74 28.93
C SER A 265 -10.69 10.26 28.89
N ALA A 266 -10.81 10.86 27.71
CA ALA A 266 -10.84 12.31 27.55
C ALA A 266 -12.05 12.95 28.27
N ILE A 267 -13.23 12.34 28.18
CA ILE A 267 -14.44 12.78 28.93
C ILE A 267 -14.18 12.80 30.45
N ARG A 268 -13.51 11.77 30.95
CA ARG A 268 -13.20 11.63 32.39
C ARG A 268 -12.07 12.55 32.86
N ALA A 269 -11.15 12.94 31.97
CA ALA A 269 -9.93 13.64 32.34
C ALA A 269 -10.00 15.17 32.17
N MET A 270 -10.75 15.67 31.18
CA MET A 270 -10.79 17.10 30.86
C MET A 270 -11.90 17.79 31.65
N ARG A 271 -11.51 18.60 32.64
CA ARG A 271 -12.42 19.25 33.60
C ARG A 271 -13.22 20.38 32.98
N HIS A 272 -12.59 21.21 32.17
CA HIS A 272 -13.15 22.45 31.66
C HIS A 272 -13.92 22.25 30.35
N VAL A 273 -13.78 21.09 29.71
CA VAL A 273 -14.55 20.71 28.52
C VAL A 273 -15.97 20.33 28.91
N THR A 274 -16.95 21.02 28.35
CA THR A 274 -18.38 20.75 28.58
C THR A 274 -19.01 19.99 27.40
N THR A 275 -18.44 20.15 26.20
CA THR A 275 -18.98 19.56 24.97
C THR A 275 -17.95 18.67 24.30
N PHE A 276 -18.31 17.39 24.15
CA PHE A 276 -17.53 16.36 23.50
C PHE A 276 -18.27 15.85 22.26
N ALA A 277 -17.59 15.87 21.12
CA ALA A 277 -18.07 15.29 19.88
C ALA A 277 -17.07 14.25 19.37
N ILE A 278 -17.57 13.22 18.67
CA ILE A 278 -16.75 12.25 17.95
C ILE A 278 -17.32 12.03 16.56
N LEU A 279 -16.47 12.05 15.54
CA LEU A 279 -16.81 11.71 14.16
C LEU A 279 -16.39 10.26 13.89
N LEU A 280 -17.35 9.45 13.45
CA LEU A 280 -17.19 8.03 13.14
C LEU A 280 -17.62 7.77 11.69
N ASN A 281 -17.03 6.76 11.05
CA ASN A 281 -17.33 6.37 9.67
C ASN A 281 -18.61 5.53 9.52
N GLY A 282 -19.27 5.17 10.64
CA GLY A 282 -20.47 4.34 10.67
C GLY A 282 -20.23 2.88 11.07
N ASP A 283 -18.99 2.39 11.08
CA ASP A 283 -18.64 0.99 11.37
C ASP A 283 -18.41 0.71 12.87
N PHE A 284 -18.82 1.62 13.74
CA PHE A 284 -18.49 1.57 15.17
C PHE A 284 -19.30 0.53 15.97
N ALA A 285 -20.36 -0.02 15.37
CA ALA A 285 -21.15 -1.10 15.92
C ALA A 285 -21.85 -1.88 14.80
N ASN A 286 -21.76 -3.20 14.84
CA ASN A 286 -22.35 -4.08 13.81
C ASN A 286 -23.71 -4.65 14.21
N ASP A 287 -24.08 -4.52 15.48
CA ASP A 287 -25.37 -4.98 16.00
C ASP A 287 -25.89 -4.12 17.17
N ARG A 288 -27.11 -4.42 17.61
CA ARG A 288 -27.78 -3.71 18.70
C ARG A 288 -27.08 -3.87 20.05
N THR A 289 -26.45 -5.01 20.31
CA THR A 289 -25.73 -5.29 21.55
C THR A 289 -24.48 -4.43 21.63
N GLU A 290 -23.69 -4.41 20.56
CA GLU A 290 -22.49 -3.57 20.43
C GLU A 290 -22.84 -2.08 20.49
N THR A 291 -23.90 -1.66 19.80
CA THR A 291 -24.40 -0.28 19.86
C THR A 291 -24.72 0.14 21.30
N ARG A 292 -25.47 -0.70 22.04
CA ARG A 292 -25.81 -0.43 23.45
C ARG A 292 -24.57 -0.37 24.33
N ARG A 293 -23.59 -1.25 24.10
CA ARG A 293 -22.33 -1.26 24.83
C ARG A 293 -21.56 0.05 24.65
N VAL A 294 -21.42 0.52 23.40
CA VAL A 294 -20.71 1.75 23.06
C VAL A 294 -21.41 2.98 23.66
N ILE A 295 -22.72 3.11 23.46
CA ILE A 295 -23.50 4.25 23.99
C ILE A 295 -23.51 4.25 25.52
N LYS A 296 -23.65 3.06 26.15
CA LYS A 296 -23.59 2.94 27.61
C LYS A 296 -22.23 3.37 28.16
N ALA A 297 -21.13 2.93 27.55
CA ALA A 297 -19.79 3.33 27.99
C ALA A 297 -19.57 4.85 27.89
N MET A 298 -20.09 5.48 26.83
CA MET A 298 -20.09 6.93 26.70
C MET A 298 -20.90 7.62 27.80
N ALA A 299 -22.12 7.16 28.07
CA ALA A 299 -22.97 7.69 29.12
C ALA A 299 -22.36 7.49 30.53
N ASP A 300 -21.73 6.35 30.76
CA ASP A 300 -21.02 6.04 32.01
C ASP A 300 -19.80 6.96 32.19
N ALA A 301 -19.07 7.27 31.12
CA ALA A 301 -17.96 8.21 31.17
C ALA A 301 -18.42 9.62 31.55
N VAL A 302 -19.56 10.09 31.01
CA VAL A 302 -20.16 11.38 31.37
C VAL A 302 -20.64 11.38 32.83
N ARG A 303 -21.39 10.35 33.24
CA ARG A 303 -21.91 10.23 34.62
C ARG A 303 -20.82 10.04 35.66
N GLY A 304 -19.67 9.49 35.27
CA GLY A 304 -18.50 9.33 36.13
C GLY A 304 -17.76 10.63 36.40
N ARG A 305 -18.10 11.74 35.73
CA ARG A 305 -17.48 13.04 35.99
C ARG A 305 -17.92 13.58 37.36
N PRO A 306 -17.03 14.22 38.13
CA PRO A 306 -17.41 14.85 39.38
C PRO A 306 -18.49 15.91 39.16
N GLY A 307 -19.56 15.88 39.95
CA GLY A 307 -20.71 16.79 39.78
C GLY A 307 -20.42 18.28 40.01
N HIS A 308 -19.22 18.63 40.51
CA HIS A 308 -18.75 20.02 40.66
C HIS A 308 -17.94 20.50 39.44
N TRP A 309 -17.75 19.65 38.44
CA TRP A 309 -17.16 20.06 37.17
C TRP A 309 -18.20 20.85 36.36
N PRO A 310 -17.75 21.87 35.59
CA PRO A 310 -18.63 22.69 34.76
C PRO A 310 -19.36 21.91 33.66
#